data_AF-A0A7S3Q8J8-F1
#
_entry.id   AF-A0A7S3Q8J8-F1
#
_cell.length_a   1.000
_cell.length_b   1.000
_cell.length_c   1.000
_cell.angle_alpha   90.00
_cell.angle_beta   90.00
_cell.angle_gamma   90.00
#
_symmetry.space_group_name_H-M   'P 1'
#
loop_
_entity.id
_entity.type
_entity.pdbx_description
1 polymer ?
#
loop_
_entity_poly.entity_id
_entity_poly.type
_entity_poly.pdbx_seq_one_letter_code
_entity_poly.pdbx_strand_id
1 'polypeptide(L)'
;ASANANANANADGSARDSSSTHSATASASAASVATSDACFDDATIAQVLHAMDQLTSVFQFTHEEAQDAINAVGPDVTLAYNYILDQGGEDKGGAIVPIKNCSHLSEHAVLNVSSVKYENVCGHFREEQHQNQKQNQNLRPNDNEGKGKGRMKSEYIEGGKCPSGENWLCLHCGVVRCSRYVNGHCKDHAVESGHCIAVSLEDLSAWCYQCSAYLTHPSLDGTLQKLESLKFQG
;
A
#
# COMPACT_ATOMS: atom_id res chain seq x y z
N ALA A 1 -58.41 -32.77 -7.68
CA ALA A 1 -59.51 -32.84 -6.71
C ALA A 1 -59.12 -32.04 -5.49
N SER A 2 -60.01 -31.13 -5.09
CA SER A 2 -60.14 -30.49 -3.77
C SER A 2 -59.10 -29.48 -3.31
N ALA A 3 -59.57 -28.22 -3.33
CA ALA A 3 -59.19 -27.13 -2.47
C ALA A 3 -59.30 -27.49 -0.98
N ASN A 4 -58.59 -26.77 -0.11
CA ASN A 4 -59.28 -26.09 0.99
C ASN A 4 -58.50 -24.88 1.51
N ALA A 5 -59.20 -23.76 1.61
CA ALA A 5 -58.81 -22.60 2.38
C ALA A 5 -59.17 -22.82 3.86
N ASN A 6 -58.48 -22.16 4.79
CA ASN A 6 -59.19 -21.66 5.96
C ASN A 6 -58.54 -20.37 6.47
N ALA A 7 -59.35 -19.32 6.49
CA ALA A 7 -59.11 -18.08 7.20
C ALA A 7 -59.52 -18.27 8.67
N ASN A 8 -58.92 -17.51 9.59
CA ASN A 8 -59.74 -16.92 10.64
C ASN A 8 -59.14 -15.60 11.13
N ALA A 9 -60.06 -14.67 11.38
CA ALA A 9 -59.86 -13.29 11.75
C ALA A 9 -60.17 -13.07 13.24
N ASN A 10 -60.10 -11.79 13.63
CA ASN A 10 -60.61 -11.10 14.82
C ASN A 10 -59.57 -10.80 15.91
N ALA A 11 -59.22 -9.52 16.16
CA ALA A 11 -60.02 -8.44 16.81
C ALA A 11 -60.06 -8.70 18.34
N ASP A 12 -59.98 -7.77 19.29
CA ASP A 12 -60.14 -6.32 19.43
C ASP A 12 -59.77 -6.01 20.91
N GLY A 13 -59.63 -4.73 21.27
CA GLY A 13 -59.86 -4.24 22.63
C GLY A 13 -58.59 -3.89 23.41
N SER A 14 -58.21 -2.62 23.52
CA SER A 14 -58.67 -1.65 24.55
C SER A 14 -58.24 -2.02 25.97
N ALA A 15 -57.77 -1.16 26.85
CA ALA A 15 -57.47 0.27 26.90
C ALA A 15 -56.91 0.55 28.31
N ARG A 16 -56.49 1.81 28.54
CA ARG A 16 -56.38 2.52 29.84
C ARG A 16 -55.09 2.35 30.65
N ASP A 17 -54.59 3.35 31.37
CA ASP A 17 -54.65 4.83 31.37
C ASP A 17 -53.75 5.28 32.54
N SER A 18 -53.55 6.60 32.67
CA SER A 18 -53.02 7.37 33.83
C SER A 18 -51.52 7.69 33.74
N SER A 19 -51.09 8.81 33.13
CA SER A 19 -51.22 10.22 33.57
C SER A 19 -50.67 10.49 34.97
N SER A 20 -49.60 11.30 35.09
CA SER A 20 -49.70 12.71 35.49
C SER A 20 -48.33 13.39 35.70
N THR A 21 -48.10 14.45 34.92
CA THR A 21 -47.60 15.81 35.30
C THR A 21 -46.34 16.00 36.15
N HIS A 22 -45.38 16.80 35.67
CA HIS A 22 -45.29 18.24 35.98
C HIS A 22 -44.22 18.98 35.15
N SER A 23 -44.53 20.24 34.85
CA SER A 23 -43.80 21.19 34.00
C SER A 23 -42.61 21.88 34.68
N ALA A 24 -41.64 22.30 33.85
CA ALA A 24 -41.17 23.69 33.65
C ALA A 24 -39.66 23.97 33.84
N THR A 25 -39.21 24.87 32.95
CA THR A 25 -38.04 25.79 33.00
C THR A 25 -36.63 25.31 32.62
N ALA A 26 -36.30 25.62 31.35
CA ALA A 26 -35.10 26.26 30.82
C ALA A 26 -33.84 26.38 31.70
N SER A 27 -32.71 25.90 31.17
CA SER A 27 -31.46 26.67 31.00
C SER A 27 -30.57 25.96 30.00
N ALA A 28 -30.44 26.55 28.81
CA ALA A 28 -29.50 26.12 27.78
C ALA A 28 -28.10 26.59 28.18
N SER A 29 -27.27 25.67 28.66
CA SER A 29 -25.84 25.87 28.76
C SER A 29 -25.20 25.35 27.47
N ALA A 30 -25.01 26.26 26.51
CA ALA A 30 -24.15 26.04 25.37
C ALA A 30 -22.72 25.88 25.87
N ALA A 31 -22.30 24.63 26.10
CA ALA A 31 -20.89 24.31 26.21
C ALA A 31 -20.30 24.50 24.82
N SER A 32 -19.60 25.63 24.64
CA SER A 32 -18.78 25.90 23.47
C SER A 32 -17.75 24.79 23.33
N VAL A 33 -18.02 23.83 22.43
CA VAL A 33 -16.97 23.00 21.85
C VAL A 33 -16.10 23.97 21.07
N ALA A 34 -15.02 24.41 21.70
CA ALA A 34 -13.92 25.02 20.99
C ALA A 34 -13.41 23.95 20.04
N THR A 35 -13.86 24.00 18.78
CA THR A 35 -13.17 23.35 17.68
C THR A 35 -11.82 24.04 17.63
N SER A 36 -10.82 23.42 18.26
CA SER A 36 -9.44 23.76 18.00
C SER A 36 -9.25 23.57 16.51
N ASP A 37 -9.17 24.66 15.76
CA ASP A 37 -8.49 24.69 14.48
C ASP A 37 -7.06 24.23 14.76
N ALA A 38 -6.88 22.90 14.77
CA ALA A 38 -5.58 22.28 14.75
C ALA A 38 -5.01 22.62 13.38
N CYS A 39 -4.24 23.71 13.35
CA CYS A 39 -3.20 23.87 12.35
C CYS A 39 -2.24 22.69 12.55
N PHE A 40 -2.61 21.53 12.02
CA PHE A 40 -1.72 20.38 11.96
C PHE A 40 -0.46 20.88 11.27
N ASP A 41 0.69 20.74 11.93
CA ASP A 41 1.94 21.09 11.28
C ASP A 41 2.09 20.22 10.02
N ASP A 42 2.71 20.79 8.97
CA ASP A 42 2.87 20.12 7.68
C ASP A 42 3.56 18.75 7.82
N ALA A 43 4.39 18.59 8.85
CA ALA A 43 5.05 17.33 9.19
C ALA A 43 4.05 16.24 9.65
N THR A 44 3.07 16.58 10.48
CA THR A 44 2.03 15.64 10.93
C THR A 44 1.13 15.24 9.77
N ILE A 45 0.80 16.18 8.87
CA ILE A 45 0.02 15.86 7.66
C ILE A 45 0.79 14.89 6.77
N ALA A 46 2.09 15.14 6.55
CA ALA A 46 2.94 14.26 5.76
C ALA A 46 3.04 12.84 6.37
N GLN A 47 3.15 12.75 7.70
CA GLN A 47 3.15 11.46 8.41
C GLN A 47 1.82 10.72 8.26
N VAL A 48 0.67 11.41 8.40
CA VAL A 48 -0.66 10.81 8.20
C VAL A 48 -0.83 10.30 6.77
N LEU A 49 -0.45 11.08 5.77
CA LEU A 49 -0.52 10.67 4.36
C LEU A 49 0.37 9.46 4.07
N HIS A 50 1.60 9.46 4.61
CA HIS A 50 2.52 8.33 4.48
C HIS A 50 1.95 7.07 5.14
N ALA A 51 1.41 7.18 6.35
CA ALA A 51 0.81 6.06 7.05
C ALA A 51 -0.40 5.50 6.32
N MET A 52 -1.28 6.39 5.81
CA MET A 52 -2.44 5.99 5.02
C MET A 52 -2.02 5.22 3.76
N ASP A 53 -1.01 5.72 3.04
CA ASP A 53 -0.49 5.04 1.85
C ASP A 53 0.12 3.68 2.19
N GLN A 54 0.92 3.57 3.26
CA GLN A 54 1.47 2.28 3.67
C GLN A 54 0.36 1.29 4.04
N LEU A 55 -0.58 1.67 4.91
CA LEU A 55 -1.68 0.80 5.36
C LEU A 55 -2.55 0.32 4.19
N THR A 56 -2.88 1.20 3.26
CA THR A 56 -3.78 0.85 2.14
C THR A 56 -3.07 0.23 0.94
N SER A 57 -1.82 0.62 0.68
CA SER A 57 -1.12 0.26 -0.55
C SER A 57 -0.09 -0.86 -0.34
N VAL A 58 0.47 -1.00 0.87
CA VAL A 58 1.43 -2.05 1.24
C VAL A 58 0.71 -3.22 1.91
N PHE A 59 0.00 -2.94 3.00
CA PHE A 59 -0.72 -3.94 3.81
C PHE A 59 -2.14 -4.25 3.28
N GLN A 60 -2.58 -3.50 2.26
CA GLN A 60 -3.86 -3.69 1.57
C GLN A 60 -5.07 -3.67 2.51
N PHE A 61 -4.99 -2.92 3.60
CA PHE A 61 -6.15 -2.58 4.41
C PHE A 61 -7.06 -1.63 3.64
N THR A 62 -8.34 -1.62 3.99
CA THR A 62 -9.28 -0.63 3.46
C THR A 62 -8.91 0.77 3.95
N HIS A 63 -9.32 1.79 3.20
CA HIS A 63 -9.15 3.18 3.63
C HIS A 63 -9.85 3.45 4.97
N GLU A 64 -10.95 2.76 5.26
CA GLU A 64 -11.68 2.87 6.53
C GLU A 64 -10.86 2.31 7.69
N GLU A 65 -10.38 1.07 7.59
CA GLU A 65 -9.50 0.45 8.59
C GLU A 65 -8.25 1.28 8.86
N ALA A 66 -7.59 1.77 7.80
CA ALA A 66 -6.40 2.61 7.90
C ALA A 66 -6.68 3.95 8.60
N GLN A 67 -7.77 4.61 8.24
CA GLN A 67 -8.17 5.90 8.82
C GLN A 67 -8.55 5.75 10.29
N ASP A 68 -9.31 4.71 10.64
CA ASP A 68 -9.72 4.44 12.02
C ASP A 68 -8.52 4.12 12.91
N ALA A 69 -7.56 3.35 12.40
CA ALA A 69 -6.33 3.06 13.12
C ALA A 69 -5.49 4.32 13.37
N ILE A 70 -5.27 5.14 12.34
CA ILE A 70 -4.51 6.40 12.48
C ILE A 70 -5.22 7.34 13.48
N ASN A 71 -6.55 7.39 13.47
CA ASN A 71 -7.32 8.18 14.42
C ASN A 71 -7.16 7.67 15.87
N ALA A 72 -7.02 6.35 16.05
CA ALA A 72 -6.92 5.71 17.36
C ALA A 72 -5.52 5.82 17.98
N VAL A 73 -4.46 5.63 17.18
CA VAL A 73 -3.08 5.47 17.69
C VAL A 73 -2.07 6.48 17.11
N GLY A 74 -2.50 7.37 16.22
CA GLY A 74 -1.64 8.31 15.52
C GLY A 74 -1.02 7.75 14.24
N PRO A 75 -0.20 8.53 13.51
CA PRO A 75 0.32 8.17 12.19
C PRO A 75 1.54 7.23 12.25
N ASP A 76 1.84 6.61 13.38
CA ASP A 76 2.86 5.56 13.43
C ASP A 76 2.32 4.31 12.72
N VAL A 77 2.95 3.95 11.60
CA VAL A 77 2.51 2.85 10.74
C VAL A 77 2.48 1.52 11.50
N THR A 78 3.43 1.28 12.40
CA THR A 78 3.54 0.02 13.13
C THR A 78 2.42 -0.10 14.17
N LEU A 79 2.17 0.98 14.91
CA LEU A 79 1.06 1.03 15.86
C LEU A 79 -0.28 0.88 15.14
N ALA A 80 -0.49 1.59 14.04
CA ALA A 80 -1.73 1.53 13.28
C ALA A 80 -1.95 0.15 12.65
N TYR A 81 -0.91 -0.47 12.08
CA TYR A 81 -0.95 -1.85 11.59
C TYR A 81 -1.39 -2.84 12.67
N ASN A 82 -0.75 -2.79 13.84
CA ASN A 82 -1.08 -3.69 14.96
C ASN A 82 -2.51 -3.45 15.46
N TYR A 83 -2.96 -2.19 15.52
CA TYR A 83 -4.33 -1.85 15.89
C TYR A 83 -5.35 -2.52 14.96
N ILE A 84 -5.13 -2.48 13.64
CA ILE A 84 -6.04 -3.11 12.67
C ILE A 84 -6.10 -4.62 12.87
N LEU A 85 -4.96 -5.28 13.08
CA LEU A 85 -4.91 -6.71 13.36
C LEU A 85 -5.65 -7.09 14.65
N ASP A 86 -5.51 -6.29 15.71
CA ASP A 86 -6.20 -6.51 16.98
C ASP A 86 -7.73 -6.37 16.86
N GLN A 87 -8.22 -5.57 15.90
CA GLN A 87 -9.64 -5.47 15.55
C GLN A 87 -10.14 -6.60 14.63
N GLY A 88 -9.25 -7.52 14.23
CA GLY A 88 -9.58 -8.63 13.33
C GLY A 88 -9.44 -8.30 11.84
N GLY A 89 -8.79 -7.19 11.48
CA GLY A 89 -8.37 -6.92 10.11
C GLY A 89 -7.29 -7.91 9.66
N GLU A 90 -7.21 -8.18 8.36
CA GLU A 90 -6.24 -9.09 7.77
C GLU A 90 -5.29 -8.32 6.84
N ASP A 91 -3.97 -8.49 7.01
CA ASP A 91 -2.98 -8.01 6.03
C ASP A 91 -3.17 -8.81 4.74
N LYS A 92 -3.73 -8.15 3.72
CA LYS A 92 -4.01 -8.75 2.41
C LYS A 92 -2.82 -8.64 1.47
N GLY A 93 -1.60 -8.46 1.98
CA GLY A 93 -0.32 -8.43 1.27
C GLY A 93 -0.09 -9.55 0.24
N GLY A 94 -0.98 -10.53 0.13
CA GLY A 94 -1.17 -11.33 -1.06
C GLY A 94 -1.82 -12.66 -0.73
N ALA A 95 -2.41 -13.31 -1.73
CA ALA A 95 -2.88 -14.69 -1.53
C ALA A 95 -1.70 -15.58 -1.08
N ILE A 96 -1.78 -16.12 0.14
CA ILE A 96 -0.74 -17.01 0.72
C ILE A 96 -0.60 -18.31 -0.10
N VAL A 97 -1.63 -18.68 -0.86
CA VAL A 97 -1.60 -19.80 -1.78
C VAL A 97 -1.11 -19.33 -3.16
N PRO A 98 0.08 -19.77 -3.62
CA PRO A 98 0.58 -19.37 -4.92
C PRO A 98 -0.31 -19.88 -6.06
N ILE A 99 -0.60 -19.02 -7.02
CA ILE A 99 -1.35 -19.41 -8.22
C ILE A 99 -0.43 -20.08 -9.23
N LYS A 100 -1.00 -21.05 -9.98
CA LYS A 100 -0.27 -21.80 -11.02
C LYS A 100 -0.38 -21.18 -12.41
N ASN A 101 -1.50 -20.53 -12.69
CA ASN A 101 -1.86 -20.03 -14.01
C ASN A 101 -1.93 -18.50 -14.00
N CYS A 102 -0.78 -17.85 -14.18
CA CYS A 102 -0.69 -16.40 -14.34
C CYS A 102 -0.56 -16.06 -15.83
N SER A 103 -1.50 -15.30 -16.39
CA SER A 103 -1.48 -14.86 -17.80
C SER A 103 -0.27 -14.00 -18.14
N HIS A 104 0.36 -13.37 -17.15
CA HIS A 104 1.49 -12.47 -17.32
C HIS A 104 2.85 -13.20 -17.41
N LEU A 105 2.89 -14.50 -17.07
CA LEU A 105 4.15 -15.21 -16.84
C LEU A 105 5.03 -15.26 -18.10
N SER A 106 4.48 -15.60 -19.25
CA SER A 106 5.25 -15.75 -20.50
C SER A 106 5.82 -14.44 -21.03
N GLU A 107 5.18 -13.31 -20.74
CA GLU A 107 5.58 -11.99 -21.26
C GLU A 107 6.49 -11.24 -20.27
N HIS A 108 6.32 -11.47 -18.97
CA HIS A 108 6.99 -10.71 -17.92
C HIS A 108 8.07 -11.48 -17.15
N ALA A 109 8.20 -12.80 -17.32
CA ALA A 109 9.28 -13.61 -16.77
C ALA A 109 10.25 -14.10 -17.87
N VAL A 110 10.90 -13.15 -18.54
CA VAL A 110 11.74 -13.37 -19.74
C VAL A 110 13.24 -13.15 -19.49
N LEU A 111 13.64 -12.86 -18.25
CA LEU A 111 15.01 -12.58 -17.88
C LEU A 111 15.95 -13.75 -18.25
N ASN A 112 17.06 -13.43 -18.92
CA ASN A 112 18.11 -14.41 -19.18
C ASN A 112 18.90 -14.70 -17.90
N VAL A 113 18.51 -15.79 -17.25
CA VAL A 113 19.06 -16.31 -15.99
C VAL A 113 20.57 -16.51 -16.00
N SER A 114 21.18 -16.86 -17.14
CA SER A 114 22.63 -17.08 -17.23
C SER A 114 23.46 -15.82 -16.99
N SER A 115 22.86 -14.64 -17.19
CA SER A 115 23.52 -13.34 -17.05
C SER A 115 23.33 -12.70 -15.67
N VAL A 116 22.52 -13.31 -14.81
CA VAL A 116 22.15 -12.75 -13.50
C VAL A 116 23.33 -12.84 -12.52
N LYS A 117 23.66 -11.70 -11.92
CA LYS A 117 24.53 -11.61 -10.74
C LYS A 117 23.65 -11.48 -9.50
N TYR A 118 24.04 -12.13 -8.41
CA TYR A 118 23.32 -12.01 -7.15
C TYR A 118 23.79 -10.75 -6.41
N GLU A 119 23.08 -9.64 -6.63
CA GLU A 119 23.27 -8.36 -5.94
C GLU A 119 22.00 -8.03 -5.14
N ASN A 120 21.97 -8.34 -3.84
CA ASN A 120 20.83 -8.05 -2.96
C ASN A 120 20.86 -6.58 -2.46
N VAL A 121 20.85 -5.64 -3.40
CA VAL A 121 20.88 -4.20 -3.11
C VAL A 121 19.92 -3.48 -4.05
N CYS A 122 19.03 -2.66 -3.48
CA CYS A 122 18.14 -1.80 -4.25
C CYS A 122 18.95 -0.85 -5.16
N GLY A 123 18.68 -0.89 -6.47
CA GLY A 123 19.37 -0.11 -7.49
C GLY A 123 19.04 1.38 -7.51
N HIS A 124 18.24 1.91 -6.56
CA HIS A 124 17.73 3.30 -6.59
C HIS A 124 18.79 4.41 -6.44
N PHE A 125 20.07 4.08 -6.53
CA PHE A 125 21.19 5.02 -6.40
C PHE A 125 22.01 5.21 -7.69
N ARG A 126 21.81 4.36 -8.73
CA ARG A 126 22.66 4.42 -9.95
C ARG A 126 22.18 5.43 -11.01
N GLU A 127 20.94 5.94 -10.91
CA GLU A 127 20.31 6.75 -11.97
C GLU A 127 20.41 8.28 -11.75
N GLU A 128 20.54 8.76 -10.51
CA GLU A 128 20.57 10.20 -10.19
C GLU A 128 21.90 10.90 -10.59
N GLN A 129 23.00 10.16 -10.70
CA GLN A 129 24.32 10.73 -11.03
C GLN A 129 24.44 11.16 -12.51
N HIS A 130 23.59 10.66 -13.42
CA HIS A 130 23.67 10.99 -14.85
C HIS A 130 22.84 12.22 -15.26
N GLN A 131 21.87 12.66 -14.43
CA GLN A 131 21.12 13.90 -14.70
C GLN A 131 21.82 15.13 -14.11
N ASN A 132 22.53 14.98 -12.98
CA ASN A 132 23.23 16.09 -12.32
C ASN A 132 24.59 16.47 -12.94
N GLN A 133 25.13 15.68 -13.89
CA GLN A 133 26.35 16.08 -14.62
C GLN A 133 26.09 16.91 -15.90
N LYS A 134 24.85 17.01 -16.39
CA LYS A 134 24.53 17.81 -17.59
C LYS A 134 24.07 19.25 -17.30
N GLN A 135 23.74 19.58 -16.04
CA GLN A 135 23.30 20.95 -15.69
C GLN A 135 24.43 21.88 -15.22
N ASN A 136 25.66 21.38 -15.03
CA ASN A 136 26.74 22.18 -14.44
C ASN A 136 27.82 22.68 -15.42
N GLN A 137 27.52 22.75 -16.74
CA GLN A 137 28.46 23.31 -17.74
C GLN A 137 27.98 24.58 -18.45
N ASN A 138 26.83 25.18 -18.10
CA ASN A 138 26.37 26.43 -18.74
C ASN A 138 25.73 27.43 -17.77
N LEU A 139 26.39 27.76 -16.66
CA LEU A 139 26.03 28.94 -15.88
C LEU A 139 26.56 30.21 -16.56
N ARG A 140 25.70 30.84 -17.37
CA ARG A 140 25.72 32.30 -17.58
C ARG A 140 24.68 32.90 -16.63
N PRO A 141 24.97 33.99 -15.90
CA PRO A 141 23.96 34.64 -15.08
C PRO A 141 23.07 35.50 -15.97
N ASN A 142 21.76 35.25 -15.97
CA ASN A 142 20.80 36.31 -16.26
C ASN A 142 19.43 36.03 -15.65
N ASP A 143 19.18 36.74 -14.57
CA ASP A 143 17.96 37.38 -14.09
C ASP A 143 16.77 37.35 -15.09
N ASN A 144 15.71 36.61 -14.76
CA ASN A 144 14.33 37.10 -14.87
C ASN A 144 13.31 36.10 -14.30
N GLU A 145 12.53 36.58 -13.34
CA GLU A 145 11.34 35.93 -12.80
C GLU A 145 10.21 35.87 -13.83
N GLY A 146 9.46 34.76 -13.90
CA GLY A 146 8.24 34.75 -14.70
C GLY A 146 7.58 33.39 -14.99
N LYS A 147 6.87 32.86 -13.99
CA LYS A 147 5.62 32.05 -14.09
C LYS A 147 5.62 30.84 -15.06
N GLY A 148 6.03 29.68 -14.54
CA GLY A 148 5.68 28.37 -15.09
C GLY A 148 4.61 27.67 -14.23
N LYS A 149 3.52 27.22 -14.84
CA LYS A 149 2.56 26.29 -14.21
C LYS A 149 3.23 24.92 -14.06
N GLY A 150 3.86 24.70 -12.91
CA GLY A 150 4.49 23.43 -12.55
C GLY A 150 3.43 22.39 -12.16
N ARG A 151 3.41 21.27 -12.89
CA ARG A 151 2.81 20.01 -12.47
C ARG A 151 3.50 19.58 -11.16
N MET A 152 2.72 19.31 -10.11
CA MET A 152 3.22 18.86 -8.81
C MET A 152 4.16 17.65 -9.02
N LYS A 153 5.45 17.84 -8.73
CA LYS A 153 6.34 16.74 -8.39
C LYS A 153 5.86 16.26 -7.02
N SER A 154 5.46 14.99 -6.95
CA SER A 154 5.43 14.28 -5.68
C SER A 154 6.83 14.38 -5.09
N GLU A 155 6.99 15.16 -4.04
CA GLU A 155 8.24 15.26 -3.28
C GLU A 155 8.39 13.96 -2.49
N TYR A 156 8.97 12.95 -3.15
CA TYR A 156 9.65 11.85 -2.48
C TYR A 156 10.68 12.45 -1.52
N ILE A 157 10.73 11.92 -0.30
CA ILE A 157 11.71 12.33 0.71
C ILE A 157 13.12 12.21 0.12
N GLU A 158 13.77 13.37 0.01
CA GLU A 158 15.11 13.56 -0.52
C GLU A 158 16.12 12.76 0.35
N GLY A 159 16.63 11.63 -0.16
CA GLY A 159 17.83 10.96 0.36
C GLY A 159 17.67 9.65 1.17
N GLY A 160 16.53 8.95 1.11
CA GLY A 160 16.34 7.69 1.83
C GLY A 160 17.10 6.50 1.25
N LYS A 161 18.34 6.26 1.68
CA LYS A 161 19.09 5.03 1.37
C LYS A 161 18.25 3.80 1.74
N CYS A 162 17.94 2.94 0.77
CA CYS A 162 17.31 1.65 1.06
C CYS A 162 18.26 0.81 1.93
N PRO A 163 17.82 0.29 3.09
CA PRO A 163 18.62 -0.65 3.89
C PRO A 163 18.93 -1.93 3.10
N SER A 164 19.92 -2.69 3.55
CA SER A 164 20.23 -4.00 2.97
C SER A 164 19.14 -5.01 3.34
N GLY A 165 18.79 -5.88 2.40
CA GLY A 165 17.78 -6.92 2.57
C GLY A 165 16.40 -6.52 2.04
N GLU A 166 15.49 -7.49 1.97
CA GLU A 166 14.12 -7.31 1.48
C GLU A 166 14.08 -6.74 0.04
N ASN A 167 14.96 -7.20 -0.86
CA ASN A 167 14.95 -6.78 -2.25
C ASN A 167 14.37 -7.83 -3.19
N TRP A 168 13.85 -7.33 -4.30
CA TRP A 168 13.11 -8.07 -5.31
C TRP A 168 13.75 -7.84 -6.68
N LEU A 169 14.05 -8.93 -7.38
CA LEU A 169 14.60 -8.96 -8.72
C LEU A 169 13.48 -9.02 -9.75
N CYS A 170 13.38 -8.02 -10.61
CA CYS A 170 12.45 -8.03 -11.75
C CYS A 170 12.81 -9.15 -12.74
N LEU A 171 11.86 -10.02 -13.07
CA LEU A 171 12.06 -11.11 -14.04
C LEU A 171 11.89 -10.69 -15.50
N HIS A 172 11.69 -9.41 -15.79
CA HIS A 172 11.72 -8.88 -17.15
C HIS A 172 13.07 -8.24 -17.47
N CYS A 173 13.54 -7.30 -16.64
CA CYS A 173 14.74 -6.50 -16.91
C CYS A 173 15.92 -6.75 -15.96
N GLY A 174 15.75 -7.56 -14.91
CA GLY A 174 16.82 -7.89 -13.96
C GLY A 174 17.18 -6.77 -12.98
N VAL A 175 16.41 -5.68 -12.93
CA VAL A 175 16.61 -4.62 -11.94
C VAL A 175 16.20 -5.13 -10.55
N VAL A 176 17.01 -4.80 -9.54
CA VAL A 176 16.74 -5.11 -8.13
C VAL A 176 16.21 -3.88 -7.42
N ARG A 177 15.07 -3.99 -6.75
CA ARG A 177 14.43 -2.90 -5.98
C ARG A 177 13.94 -3.42 -4.63
N CYS A 178 13.87 -2.56 -3.62
CA CYS A 178 13.38 -2.96 -2.30
C CYS A 178 11.88 -3.29 -2.31
N SER A 179 11.46 -4.12 -1.36
CA SER A 179 10.09 -4.57 -1.19
C SER A 179 9.14 -3.42 -0.82
N ARG A 180 7.84 -3.73 -0.86
CA ARG A 180 6.78 -2.86 -0.35
C ARG A 180 6.89 -2.56 1.15
N TYR A 181 7.54 -3.43 1.93
CA TYR A 181 7.75 -3.26 3.37
C TYR A 181 9.00 -2.42 3.71
N VAL A 182 9.76 -1.99 2.69
CA VAL A 182 10.88 -1.07 2.84
C VAL A 182 10.49 0.31 2.31
N ASN A 183 10.74 0.59 1.02
CA ASN A 183 10.38 1.87 0.38
C ASN A 183 9.49 1.66 -0.86
N GLY A 184 9.03 0.45 -1.16
CA GLY A 184 8.10 0.21 -2.26
C GLY A 184 8.67 0.24 -3.67
N HIS A 185 9.96 0.48 -3.87
CA HIS A 185 10.51 0.68 -5.22
C HIS A 185 10.29 -0.47 -6.22
N CYS A 186 10.11 -1.72 -5.78
CA CYS A 186 9.78 -2.80 -6.71
C CYS A 186 8.34 -2.70 -7.22
N LYS A 187 7.41 -2.27 -6.37
CA LYS A 187 6.03 -1.96 -6.76
C LYS A 187 6.00 -0.77 -7.71
N ASP A 188 6.72 0.30 -7.39
CA ASP A 188 6.82 1.49 -8.27
C ASP A 188 7.40 1.10 -9.63
N HIS A 189 8.48 0.32 -9.64
CA HIS A 189 9.06 -0.21 -10.87
C HIS A 189 8.04 -1.01 -11.70
N ALA A 190 7.23 -1.86 -11.08
CA ALA A 190 6.21 -2.64 -11.78
C ALA A 190 5.15 -1.74 -12.43
N VAL A 191 4.76 -0.64 -11.77
CA VAL A 191 3.81 0.35 -12.30
C VAL A 191 4.42 1.17 -13.44
N GLU A 192 5.64 1.68 -13.27
CA GLU A 192 6.29 2.57 -14.23
C GLU A 192 6.74 1.87 -15.52
N SER A 193 7.25 0.64 -15.38
CA SER A 193 7.77 -0.13 -16.51
C SER A 193 6.78 -1.12 -17.11
N GLY A 194 5.70 -1.44 -16.39
CA GLY A 194 4.80 -2.54 -16.71
C GLY A 194 5.38 -3.93 -16.40
N HIS A 195 6.60 -4.03 -15.84
CA HIS A 195 7.21 -5.31 -15.50
C HIS A 195 6.60 -5.88 -14.21
N CYS A 196 5.54 -6.68 -14.35
CA CYS A 196 4.74 -7.07 -13.20
C CYS A 196 5.23 -8.30 -12.42
N ILE A 197 6.32 -8.97 -12.83
CA ILE A 197 6.81 -10.17 -12.14
C ILE A 197 8.20 -9.94 -11.55
N ALA A 198 8.34 -10.27 -10.26
CA ALA A 198 9.61 -10.19 -9.53
C ALA A 198 9.79 -11.40 -8.60
N VAL A 199 11.05 -11.70 -8.26
CA VAL A 199 11.43 -12.72 -7.29
C VAL A 199 12.07 -12.06 -6.07
N SER A 200 11.61 -12.42 -4.89
CA SER A 200 12.23 -12.03 -3.63
C SER A 200 13.63 -12.65 -3.53
N LEU A 201 14.63 -11.83 -3.21
CA LEU A 201 15.98 -12.32 -2.95
C LEU A 201 16.11 -12.88 -1.52
N GLU A 202 15.10 -12.73 -0.66
CA GLU A 202 15.15 -13.27 0.71
C GLU A 202 14.66 -14.71 0.83
N ASP A 203 13.58 -15.06 0.15
CA ASP A 203 12.97 -16.39 0.25
C ASP A 203 12.76 -17.07 -1.10
N LEU A 204 13.19 -16.43 -2.20
CA LEU A 204 13.04 -16.91 -3.58
C LEU A 204 11.58 -17.12 -4.01
N SER A 205 10.62 -16.50 -3.30
CA SER A 205 9.23 -16.46 -3.72
C SER A 205 9.06 -15.57 -4.95
N ALA A 206 8.20 -15.97 -5.89
CA ALA A 206 7.87 -15.18 -7.08
C ALA A 206 6.51 -14.49 -6.90
N TRP A 207 6.42 -13.23 -7.30
CA TRP A 207 5.23 -12.39 -7.15
C TRP A 207 4.81 -11.77 -8.47
N CYS A 208 3.50 -11.73 -8.72
CA CYS A 208 2.89 -10.96 -9.80
C CYS A 208 2.11 -9.78 -9.25
N TYR A 209 2.56 -8.55 -9.55
CA TYR A 209 1.91 -7.31 -9.13
C TYR A 209 0.55 -7.08 -9.77
N GLN A 210 0.29 -7.60 -10.97
CA GLN A 210 -1.04 -7.48 -11.61
C GLN A 210 -2.06 -8.47 -11.07
N CYS A 211 -1.61 -9.67 -10.67
CA CYS A 211 -2.50 -10.68 -10.06
C CYS A 211 -2.62 -10.52 -8.54
N SER A 212 -1.80 -9.67 -7.93
CA SER A 212 -1.64 -9.56 -6.47
C SER A 212 -1.48 -10.92 -5.80
N ALA A 213 -0.64 -11.78 -6.38
CA ALA A 213 -0.49 -13.16 -5.95
C ALA A 213 0.94 -13.68 -6.12
N TYR A 214 1.33 -14.59 -5.21
CA TYR A 214 2.50 -15.42 -5.39
C TYR A 214 2.32 -16.40 -6.55
N LEU A 215 3.42 -16.74 -7.21
CA LEU A 215 3.44 -17.63 -8.37
C LEU A 215 4.17 -18.92 -8.06
N THR A 216 3.63 -20.03 -8.59
CA THR A 216 4.36 -21.30 -8.67
C THR A 216 4.14 -21.91 -10.05
N HIS A 217 5.20 -22.03 -10.85
CA HIS A 217 5.08 -22.57 -12.21
C HIS A 217 6.43 -23.15 -12.67
N PRO A 218 6.46 -24.30 -13.37
CA PRO A 218 7.71 -24.94 -13.79
C PRO A 218 8.65 -24.09 -14.63
N SER A 219 8.13 -23.10 -15.37
CA SER A 219 8.98 -22.17 -16.14
C SER A 219 9.84 -21.25 -15.26
N LEU A 220 9.53 -21.12 -13.97
CA LEU A 220 10.33 -20.37 -13.01
C LEU A 220 11.47 -21.22 -12.43
N ASP A 221 11.39 -22.55 -12.47
CA ASP A 221 12.31 -23.46 -11.79
C ASP A 221 13.78 -23.19 -12.15
N GLY A 222 14.08 -23.00 -13.44
CA GLY A 222 15.45 -22.70 -13.88
C GLY A 222 15.99 -21.38 -13.33
N THR A 223 15.13 -20.37 -13.22
CA THR A 223 15.47 -19.07 -12.61
C THR A 223 15.71 -19.24 -11.11
N LEU A 224 14.79 -19.90 -10.41
CA LEU A 224 14.85 -20.07 -8.96
C LEU A 224 16.05 -20.92 -8.54
N GLN A 225 16.33 -22.03 -9.24
CA GLN A 225 17.50 -22.87 -8.99
C GLN A 225 18.81 -22.10 -9.19
N LYS A 226 18.89 -21.24 -10.21
CA LYS A 226 20.08 -20.40 -10.40
C LYS A 226 20.25 -19.42 -9.25
N LEU A 227 19.19 -18.70 -8.87
CA LEU A 227 19.23 -17.76 -7.77
C LEU A 227 19.57 -18.44 -6.44
N GLU A 228 19.02 -19.62 -6.19
CA GLU A 228 19.34 -20.46 -5.04
C GLU A 228 20.82 -20.82 -5.00
N SER A 229 21.39 -21.29 -6.12
CA SER A 229 22.82 -21.60 -6.20
C SER A 229 23.69 -20.37 -5.92
N LEU A 230 23.31 -19.19 -6.46
CA LEU A 230 24.07 -17.96 -6.23
C LEU A 230 23.95 -17.45 -4.80
N LYS A 231 22.80 -17.66 -4.15
CA LYS A 231 22.52 -17.22 -2.78
C LYS A 231 23.29 -18.04 -1.74
N PHE A 232 23.32 -19.37 -1.91
CA PHE A 232 23.78 -20.29 -0.87
C PHE A 232 25.10 -21.02 -1.17
N GLN A 233 25.59 -20.99 -2.41
CA GLN A 233 26.81 -21.70 -2.82
C GLN A 233 27.95 -20.75 -3.23
N GLY A 234 27.80 -19.44 -2.95
CA GLY A 234 28.77 -18.38 -3.23
C GLY A 234 29.58 -17.95 -2.01
#